data_AF-A0A2M7TV61-F1
#
_entry.id   AF-A0A2M7TV61-F1
#
_cell.length_a   1.000
_cell.length_b   1.000
_cell.length_c   1.000
_cell.angle_alpha   90.00
_cell.angle_beta   90.00
_cell.angle_gamma   90.00
#
_symmetry.space_group_name_H-M   'P 1'
#
loop_
_entity.id
_entity.type
_entity.pdbx_description
1 polymer ?
#
loop_
_entity_poly.entity_id
_entity_poly.type
_entity_poly.pdbx_seq_one_letter_code
_entity_poly.pdbx_strand_id
1 'polypeptide(L)'
;MGNVVFGLKNFIKYSIQFKIMKLETIAQVIKICYSSSSITTRMNTIINYKLPKIFGLFFTFLIFSVFIILPIDVEAGDYCNCSPDDHGYVGEFPIAGRVITDAGAGWVSWQDSNAPQASSCTGGGATLADGGFTSCPSSTGLRVKIVDDCNTADHYVTQSNPQAAWWYSTCDNSNLTVRLENIHPDYKCLPFTIGADTFTPDTNCEVTIPDAQSGWWFKLGLKDILPVGYHEPNPATIPSCEQVTGWTCDGDKFDQPLDVHIYDGATFLAATTASVNREPAVGAQCGGFVNHGFSWVIPDTLKDGVDHNLHVYAINIDQSGTPNWPSSPNPLLTWSPHIINCTPDPWYKLQGASLYKNGAVNNFIPVALQAYDTDDTTDRFLIVRGTNPPRATQEGVVISGSNIYQGGAQVSTNQWRRQNYTRSLGYLGNINSFIEYVKLRKKFVVITSLADMESNTINIFNGNVDIGTTNPGQINGSITNAVLLATGNINLDAPLNTFNPGGNSIALIAAGTININSSVQLINGVLIASQVNLSSDVNPSTRELKINGNLITTNDLDSPLLKRDRTIWQRPSLFVVFNPNMYVNLMTHLSTIIQEGRQLQ
;
A
#
# COMPACT_ATOMS: atom_id res chain seq x y z
N MET A 1 -38.28 -6.85 -40.71
CA MET A 1 -39.60 -6.16 -40.74
C MET A 1 -39.45 -4.89 -39.90
N GLY A 2 -39.75 -3.73 -40.48
CA GLY A 2 -39.67 -2.42 -39.81
C GLY A 2 -41.05 -1.89 -39.40
N ASN A 3 -41.08 -1.03 -38.37
CA ASN A 3 -41.60 0.35 -38.38
C ASN A 3 -41.67 0.94 -36.94
N VAL A 4 -40.95 2.05 -36.70
CA VAL A 4 -41.44 3.45 -36.42
C VAL A 4 -41.84 3.67 -34.94
N VAL A 5 -40.96 4.24 -34.09
CA VAL A 5 -40.63 5.67 -33.81
C VAL A 5 -41.68 6.44 -32.98
N PHE A 6 -41.35 6.64 -31.70
CA PHE A 6 -41.37 7.89 -30.92
C PHE A 6 -40.14 7.77 -29.99
N GLY A 7 -39.23 8.71 -29.82
CA GLY A 7 -39.33 10.15 -29.96
C GLY A 7 -39.03 10.83 -28.62
N LEU A 8 -37.86 10.55 -28.00
CA LEU A 8 -37.23 11.36 -26.96
C LEU A 8 -35.76 10.90 -26.78
N LYS A 9 -34.91 11.28 -27.74
CA LYS A 9 -33.45 11.29 -27.55
C LYS A 9 -33.10 12.60 -26.85
N ASN A 10 -32.70 12.53 -25.59
CA ASN A 10 -31.70 13.38 -24.94
C ASN A 10 -31.53 12.92 -23.49
N PHE A 11 -30.66 11.94 -23.27
CA PHE A 11 -30.12 11.62 -21.95
C PHE A 11 -28.63 11.35 -22.11
N ILE A 12 -27.83 12.42 -22.20
CA ILE A 12 -26.38 12.39 -22.02
C ILE A 12 -25.96 13.66 -21.27
N LYS A 13 -25.35 13.42 -20.10
CA LYS A 13 -24.37 14.25 -19.35
C LYS A 13 -24.78 15.66 -18.91
N TYR A 14 -25.04 15.78 -17.60
CA TYR A 14 -24.39 16.82 -16.79
C TYR A 14 -23.44 16.14 -15.80
N SER A 15 -22.22 15.91 -16.27
CA SER A 15 -21.04 15.78 -15.40
C SER A 15 -20.44 17.18 -15.37
N ILE A 16 -20.38 17.80 -14.19
CA ILE A 16 -19.65 19.05 -14.00
C ILE A 16 -18.17 18.68 -14.13
N GLN A 17 -17.64 18.89 -15.32
CA GLN A 17 -16.21 18.91 -15.60
C GLN A 17 -15.66 20.24 -15.09
N PHE A 18 -14.97 20.23 -13.96
CA PHE A 18 -13.97 21.26 -13.67
C PHE A 18 -12.78 20.97 -14.57
N LYS A 19 -12.71 21.65 -15.71
CA LYS A 19 -11.50 21.70 -16.53
C LYS A 19 -10.81 23.02 -16.27
N ILE A 20 -9.64 22.89 -15.66
CA ILE A 20 -8.60 23.90 -15.50
C ILE A 20 -8.41 24.66 -16.82
N MET A 21 -8.53 25.99 -16.78
CA MET A 21 -7.91 26.90 -17.73
C MET A 21 -7.16 27.97 -16.95
N LYS A 22 -5.82 27.81 -16.97
CA LYS A 22 -4.76 28.81 -16.99
C LYS A 22 -5.03 30.16 -16.31
N LEU A 23 -4.36 30.35 -15.18
CA LEU A 23 -4.00 31.63 -14.58
C LEU A 23 -2.85 32.27 -15.41
N GLU A 24 -3.17 32.80 -16.58
CA GLU A 24 -2.33 33.78 -17.25
C GLU A 24 -3.25 34.90 -17.70
N THR A 25 -2.82 36.15 -17.54
CA THR A 25 -3.48 37.41 -17.96
C THR A 25 -4.38 38.13 -16.95
N ILE A 26 -3.83 38.56 -15.79
CA ILE A 26 -4.08 39.93 -15.26
C ILE A 26 -2.74 40.48 -14.75
N ALA A 27 -1.84 40.73 -15.69
CA ALA A 27 -0.70 41.60 -15.48
C ALA A 27 -0.64 42.52 -16.69
N GLN A 28 -1.31 43.68 -16.60
CA GLN A 28 -0.89 44.86 -17.34
C GLN A 28 -1.55 46.13 -16.83
N VAL A 29 -0.67 47.05 -16.42
CA VAL A 29 -0.86 48.50 -16.30
C VAL A 29 -1.80 48.89 -15.14
N ILE A 30 -1.31 49.46 -14.05
CA ILE A 30 -0.93 50.88 -13.96
C ILE A 30 0.19 51.05 -12.91
N LYS A 31 1.31 51.56 -13.42
CA LYS A 31 2.42 52.17 -12.67
C LYS A 31 2.05 53.64 -12.46
N ILE A 32 1.43 54.00 -11.32
CA ILE A 32 1.23 55.40 -10.93
C ILE A 32 1.43 55.52 -9.41
N CYS A 33 2.44 56.30 -9.04
CA CYS A 33 2.70 56.81 -7.69
C CYS A 33 1.47 57.55 -7.14
N TYR A 34 1.02 57.24 -5.93
CA TYR A 34 0.26 58.19 -5.12
C TYR A 34 0.62 58.07 -3.64
N SER A 35 0.94 59.22 -3.08
CA SER A 35 1.16 59.54 -1.67
C SER A 35 -0.06 59.21 -0.80
N SER A 36 0.21 58.82 0.44
CA SER A 36 -0.76 58.65 1.51
C SER A 36 -1.54 59.94 1.84
N SER A 37 -2.65 60.16 1.17
CA SER A 37 -3.78 60.92 1.70
C SER A 37 -5.02 60.56 0.89
N SER A 38 -6.01 59.90 1.52
CA SER A 38 -7.45 59.81 1.13
C SER A 38 -8.16 58.46 1.33
N ILE A 39 -7.63 57.49 2.08
CA ILE A 39 -8.39 56.24 2.37
C ILE A 39 -9.57 56.47 3.34
N THR A 40 -9.54 57.50 4.19
CA THR A 40 -10.59 57.71 5.20
C THR A 40 -11.81 58.49 4.69
N THR A 41 -11.80 59.03 3.47
CA THR A 41 -12.90 59.88 2.96
C THR A 41 -13.59 59.30 1.71
N ARG A 42 -13.16 58.15 1.18
CA ARG A 42 -13.82 57.50 0.03
C ARG A 42 -14.33 56.06 0.25
N MET A 43 -14.19 55.49 1.45
CA MET A 43 -14.89 54.25 1.83
C MET A 43 -16.34 54.46 2.30
N ASN A 44 -16.72 55.70 2.67
CA ASN A 44 -18.10 56.03 3.06
C ASN A 44 -19.08 56.24 1.89
N THR A 45 -18.65 56.04 0.64
CA THR A 45 -19.50 56.27 -0.55
C THR A 45 -19.81 55.00 -1.35
N ILE A 46 -19.29 53.83 -0.97
CA ILE A 46 -19.58 52.54 -1.64
C ILE A 46 -20.35 51.56 -0.70
N ILE A 47 -20.95 52.06 0.38
CA ILE A 47 -21.78 51.27 1.31
C ILE A 47 -23.27 51.66 1.22
N ASN A 48 -23.68 52.43 0.20
CA ASN A 48 -25.09 52.87 0.07
C ASN A 48 -25.80 52.57 -1.25
N TYR A 49 -25.36 51.59 -2.05
CA TYR A 49 -26.19 51.11 -3.15
C TYR A 49 -26.15 49.58 -3.32
N LYS A 50 -27.34 48.98 -3.16
CA LYS A 50 -27.80 47.64 -3.57
C LYS A 50 -27.17 46.41 -2.90
N LEU A 51 -27.76 45.95 -1.79
CA LEU A 51 -28.26 44.57 -1.55
C LEU A 51 -28.82 44.45 -0.09
N PRO A 52 -29.75 43.52 0.21
CA PRO A 52 -30.56 43.54 1.44
C PRO A 52 -29.78 43.23 2.71
N LYS A 53 -30.16 43.91 3.79
CA LYS A 53 -29.70 43.69 5.17
C LYS A 53 -30.08 42.29 5.66
N ILE A 54 -29.21 41.29 5.46
CA ILE A 54 -29.13 40.05 6.29
C ILE A 54 -27.78 39.32 6.12
N PHE A 55 -26.93 39.66 5.14
CA PHE A 55 -25.64 38.98 4.93
C PHE A 55 -24.39 39.69 5.51
N GLY A 56 -24.56 40.80 6.24
CA GLY A 56 -23.45 41.60 6.76
C GLY A 56 -22.76 41.04 8.02
N LEU A 57 -23.37 40.08 8.73
CA LEU A 57 -22.79 39.53 9.96
C LEU A 57 -21.91 38.29 9.74
N PHE A 58 -22.07 37.58 8.61
CA PHE A 58 -21.30 36.36 8.32
C PHE A 58 -19.96 36.63 7.63
N PHE A 59 -19.81 37.77 6.94
CA PHE A 59 -18.61 38.08 6.16
C PHE A 59 -17.47 38.66 7.00
N THR A 60 -17.79 39.34 8.11
CA THR A 60 -16.80 39.89 9.06
C THR A 60 -16.20 38.81 9.96
N PHE A 61 -16.93 37.71 10.21
CA PHE A 61 -16.41 36.57 10.98
C PHE A 61 -15.45 35.70 10.15
N LEU A 62 -15.68 35.57 8.84
CA LEU A 62 -14.82 34.76 7.95
C LEU A 62 -13.44 35.40 7.73
N ILE A 63 -13.34 36.73 7.71
CA ILE A 63 -12.06 37.45 7.52
C ILE A 63 -11.23 37.46 8.81
N PHE A 64 -11.86 37.49 9.98
CA PHE A 64 -11.13 37.43 11.26
C PHE A 64 -10.59 36.03 11.59
N SER A 65 -11.19 34.96 11.05
CA SER A 65 -10.70 33.58 11.25
C SER A 65 -9.58 33.17 10.29
N VAL A 66 -9.40 33.87 9.16
CA VAL A 66 -8.36 33.55 8.16
C VAL A 66 -6.99 34.17 8.51
N PHE A 67 -6.92 35.13 9.43
CA PHE A 67 -5.66 35.78 9.83
C PHE A 67 -4.97 35.18 11.08
N ILE A 68 -5.53 34.13 11.70
CA ILE A 68 -5.00 33.56 12.96
C ILE A 68 -4.29 32.19 12.76
N ILE A 69 -4.29 31.58 11.57
CA ILE A 69 -3.79 30.19 11.39
C ILE A 69 -2.74 30.03 10.26
N LEU A 70 -2.06 31.09 9.82
CA LEU A 70 -0.90 30.95 8.93
C LEU A 70 0.25 31.87 9.38
N PRO A 71 1.42 31.35 9.77
CA PRO A 71 2.62 32.17 9.85
C PRO A 71 3.04 32.51 8.42
N ILE A 72 3.06 33.79 8.09
CA ILE A 72 3.73 34.27 6.88
C ILE A 72 5.13 34.67 7.33
N ASP A 73 6.13 33.90 6.93
CA ASP A 73 7.51 34.34 6.96
C ASP A 73 7.67 35.43 5.89
N VAL A 74 8.01 36.64 6.34
CA VAL A 74 8.39 37.73 5.44
C VAL A 74 9.89 37.58 5.20
N GLU A 75 10.23 36.94 4.09
CA GLU A 75 11.59 36.86 3.59
C GLU A 75 12.03 38.25 3.11
N ALA A 76 13.14 38.74 3.65
CA ALA A 76 13.68 40.05 3.29
C ALA A 76 14.36 40.00 1.91
N GLY A 77 13.62 40.40 0.87
CA GLY A 77 14.12 40.59 -0.49
C GLY A 77 14.03 42.04 -0.96
N ASP A 78 15.20 42.64 -1.17
CA ASP A 78 15.61 43.76 -2.04
C ASP A 78 14.84 45.11 -2.10
N TYR A 79 15.57 46.12 -1.60
CA TYR A 79 15.71 47.54 -2.02
C TYR A 79 14.53 48.31 -2.63
N CYS A 80 14.06 49.32 -1.89
CA CYS A 80 13.49 50.55 -2.47
C CYS A 80 14.42 51.74 -2.21
N ASN A 81 14.88 52.34 -3.30
CA ASN A 81 15.64 53.59 -3.33
C ASN A 81 14.64 54.76 -3.19
N CYS A 82 14.72 55.55 -2.11
CA CYS A 82 13.89 56.73 -1.91
C CYS A 82 14.74 58.00 -1.71
N SER A 83 14.36 59.06 -2.43
CA SER A 83 14.98 60.39 -2.47
C SER A 83 14.94 61.10 -1.10
N PRO A 84 15.93 61.98 -0.80
CA PRO A 84 15.90 62.85 0.36
C PRO A 84 14.85 63.97 0.18
N ASP A 85 14.36 64.49 1.30
CA ASP A 85 13.43 65.63 1.47
C ASP A 85 11.93 65.28 1.60
N ASP A 86 11.51 65.01 2.84
CA ASP A 86 10.33 65.66 3.42
C ASP A 86 10.31 65.48 4.95
N HIS A 87 10.36 66.60 5.67
CA HIS A 87 10.32 66.67 7.13
C HIS A 87 8.87 66.83 7.63
N GLY A 88 8.53 66.06 8.67
CA GLY A 88 7.65 66.51 9.74
C GLY A 88 6.21 65.98 9.74
N TYR A 89 5.97 64.89 10.48
CA TYR A 89 4.73 64.66 11.25
C TYR A 89 5.00 63.73 12.43
N VAL A 90 4.41 64.06 13.59
CA VAL A 90 4.58 63.40 14.90
C VAL A 90 3.34 62.55 15.18
N GLY A 91 3.53 61.27 15.52
CA GLY A 91 2.49 60.37 16.01
C GLY A 91 3.10 59.17 16.74
N GLU A 92 2.74 58.99 18.02
CA GLU A 92 3.21 57.89 18.86
C GLU A 92 2.45 56.59 18.54
N PHE A 93 3.19 55.51 18.26
CA PHE A 93 2.67 54.14 18.19
C PHE A 93 3.52 53.23 19.09
N PRO A 94 2.96 52.60 20.14
CA PRO A 94 3.72 51.73 21.01
C PRO A 94 3.78 50.31 20.45
N ILE A 95 4.99 49.81 20.19
CA ILE A 95 5.29 48.38 20.10
C ILE A 95 6.48 48.09 21.02
N ALA A 96 6.27 47.24 22.03
CA ALA A 96 7.29 46.54 22.82
C ALA A 96 8.48 47.37 23.37
N GLY A 97 8.21 48.36 24.23
CA GLY A 97 9.15 48.79 25.27
C GLY A 97 10.44 49.51 24.84
N ARG A 98 10.53 50.06 23.61
CA ARG A 98 11.65 50.90 23.17
C ARG A 98 11.21 52.37 23.05
N VAL A 99 11.97 53.30 23.65
CA VAL A 99 11.75 54.75 23.57
C VAL A 99 12.69 55.32 22.51
N ILE A 100 12.16 56.12 21.59
CA ILE A 100 12.96 56.92 20.65
C ILE A 100 13.16 58.30 21.29
N THR A 101 14.40 58.68 21.59
CA THR A 101 14.76 60.07 21.87
C THR A 101 15.59 60.61 20.71
N ASP A 102 15.15 61.75 20.17
CA ASP A 102 15.73 62.43 19.02
C ASP A 102 17.20 62.86 19.25
N ALA A 103 18.02 62.68 18.22
CA ALA A 103 19.27 63.40 18.02
C ALA A 103 19.63 63.48 16.52
N GLY A 104 19.09 64.49 15.83
CA GLY A 104 19.78 65.31 14.82
C GLY A 104 20.52 64.65 13.65
N ALA A 105 19.98 64.88 12.44
CA ALA A 105 20.64 64.88 11.13
C ALA A 105 21.58 63.69 10.78
N GLY A 106 20.98 62.68 10.15
CA GLY A 106 21.65 61.97 9.05
C GLY A 106 22.16 60.55 9.30
N TRP A 107 21.83 59.88 10.40
CA TRP A 107 22.15 58.45 10.61
C TRP A 107 21.12 57.77 11.50
N VAL A 108 20.56 56.62 11.09
CA VAL A 108 19.84 55.70 11.98
C VAL A 108 20.79 54.55 12.30
N SER A 109 21.39 54.57 13.49
CA SER A 109 22.12 53.42 14.03
C SER A 109 21.15 52.55 14.82
N TRP A 110 21.05 51.26 14.48
CA TRP A 110 20.40 50.28 15.35
C TRP A 110 21.39 49.89 16.44
N GLN A 111 21.13 50.32 17.66
CA GLN A 111 21.85 49.84 18.83
C GLN A 111 20.98 48.80 19.54
N ASP A 112 21.48 47.56 19.65
CA ASP A 112 20.92 46.61 20.59
C ASP A 112 21.33 47.01 22.00
N SER A 113 20.38 47.09 22.93
CA SER A 113 20.63 47.55 24.31
C SER A 113 21.50 46.57 25.12
N ASN A 114 21.85 45.41 24.54
CA ASN A 114 22.61 44.34 25.20
C ASN A 114 23.97 44.03 24.53
N ALA A 115 24.44 44.81 23.56
CA ALA A 115 25.77 44.61 22.99
C ALA A 115 26.87 45.13 23.94
N PRO A 116 27.84 44.31 24.39
CA PRO A 116 28.99 44.80 25.14
C PRO A 116 29.84 45.71 24.24
N GLN A 117 30.21 46.90 24.71
CA GLN A 117 31.18 47.76 24.03
C GLN A 117 32.54 47.05 23.95
N ALA A 118 32.84 46.42 22.81
CA ALA A 118 34.19 45.96 22.50
C ALA A 118 35.02 47.14 21.99
N SER A 119 36.11 47.45 22.70
CA SER A 119 37.06 48.53 22.43
C SER A 119 37.97 48.30 21.21
N SER A 120 37.63 47.39 20.28
CA SER A 120 38.50 46.99 19.17
C SER A 120 38.11 47.55 17.79
N CYS A 121 37.12 48.44 17.69
CA CYS A 121 36.78 49.13 16.43
C CYS A 121 37.46 50.51 16.29
N THR A 122 38.70 50.65 16.78
CA THR A 122 39.48 51.87 16.60
C THR A 122 40.93 51.57 16.25
N GLY A 123 41.34 51.98 15.04
CA GLY A 123 42.73 52.25 14.70
C GLY A 123 43.36 51.28 13.71
N GLY A 124 43.43 51.70 12.44
CA GLY A 124 44.27 51.07 11.42
C GLY A 124 43.73 51.34 10.02
N GLY A 125 44.23 52.38 9.36
CA GLY A 125 43.79 52.75 8.02
C GLY A 125 44.12 51.66 6.99
N ALA A 126 43.09 51.17 6.31
CA ALA A 126 43.19 50.58 4.98
C ALA A 126 42.12 51.25 4.11
N THR A 127 42.55 52.00 3.12
CA THR A 127 41.70 52.46 2.02
C THR A 127 41.43 51.24 1.13
N LEU A 128 40.17 50.82 1.01
CA LEU A 128 39.75 49.88 -0.02
C LEU A 128 38.64 50.51 -0.85
N ALA A 129 38.97 50.73 -2.10
CA ALA A 129 38.06 51.12 -3.17
C ALA A 129 37.30 49.88 -3.63
N ASP A 130 36.18 49.57 -3.00
CA ASP A 130 34.91 49.23 -3.67
C ASP A 130 33.85 48.95 -2.58
N GLY A 131 32.62 49.37 -2.84
CA GLY A 131 31.56 49.43 -1.82
C GLY A 131 31.28 48.10 -1.11
N GLY A 132 31.47 48.09 0.21
CA GLY A 132 31.08 46.99 1.11
C GLY A 132 30.55 47.55 2.42
N PHE A 133 29.36 47.12 2.82
CA PHE A 133 28.67 47.55 4.04
C PHE A 133 29.54 47.33 5.30
N THR A 134 29.76 48.37 6.09
CA THR A 134 30.25 48.27 7.46
C THR A 134 29.09 48.01 8.41
N SER A 135 28.72 46.75 8.59
CA SER A 135 28.05 46.29 9.81
C SER A 135 28.97 45.26 10.47
N CYS A 136 29.45 45.54 11.68
CA CYS A 136 30.06 44.50 12.51
C CYS A 136 29.04 43.36 12.66
N PRO A 137 29.34 42.12 12.23
CA PRO A 137 28.41 41.03 12.41
C PRO A 137 28.25 40.78 13.92
N SER A 138 27.03 40.47 14.33
CA SER A 138 26.74 39.98 15.68
C SER A 138 27.65 38.78 15.99
N SER A 139 27.86 38.49 17.28
CA SER A 139 28.62 37.34 17.80
C SER A 139 28.13 35.96 17.33
N THR A 140 27.12 35.92 16.44
CA THR A 140 26.44 34.75 15.89
C THR A 140 26.74 34.49 14.41
N GLY A 141 27.56 35.31 13.74
CA GLY A 141 27.94 35.11 12.33
C GLY A 141 28.98 34.00 12.11
N LEU A 142 28.96 33.38 10.92
CA LEU A 142 29.98 32.41 10.46
C LEU A 142 31.38 33.05 10.55
N ARG A 143 32.30 32.36 11.22
CA ARG A 143 33.66 32.82 11.49
C ARG A 143 34.67 31.87 10.87
N VAL A 144 35.66 32.39 10.17
CA VAL A 144 36.86 31.66 9.77
C VAL A 144 37.96 32.05 10.75
N LYS A 145 38.45 31.09 11.51
CA LYS A 145 39.60 31.26 12.39
C LYS A 145 40.83 30.69 11.71
N ILE A 146 41.84 31.54 11.55
CA ILE A 146 43.12 31.17 10.98
C ILE A 146 44.15 31.19 12.11
N VAL A 147 44.81 30.06 12.32
CA VAL A 147 45.86 29.89 13.30
C VAL A 147 47.15 29.58 12.55
N ASP A 148 48.03 30.58 12.52
CA ASP A 148 49.44 30.47 12.16
C ASP A 148 50.24 30.28 13.47
N ASP A 149 51.37 29.60 13.39
CA ASP A 149 52.25 29.24 14.51
C ASP A 149 52.66 30.48 15.33
N CYS A 150 52.66 31.65 14.70
CA CYS A 150 53.05 32.93 15.28
C CYS A 150 51.89 33.92 15.49
N ASN A 151 50.73 33.75 14.87
CA ASN A 151 49.60 34.70 14.93
C ASN A 151 48.23 34.02 14.81
N THR A 152 47.24 34.58 15.48
CA THR A 152 45.82 34.18 15.30
C THR A 152 45.03 35.33 14.71
N ALA A 153 44.29 35.06 13.63
CA ALA A 153 43.41 36.02 12.98
C ALA A 153 41.99 35.47 12.89
N ASP A 154 41.03 36.25 13.35
CA ASP A 154 39.60 35.94 13.23
C ASP A 154 39.00 36.76 12.09
N HIS A 155 38.36 36.08 11.14
CA HIS A 155 37.68 36.72 10.02
C HIS A 155 36.20 36.33 9.97
N TYR A 156 35.35 37.28 9.62
CA TYR A 156 33.91 37.07 9.49
C TYR A 156 33.54 36.98 8.02
N VAL A 157 32.74 35.96 7.67
CA VAL A 157 32.32 35.72 6.29
C VAL A 157 30.80 35.64 6.24
N THR A 158 30.19 36.22 5.21
CA THR A 158 28.74 36.19 5.03
C THR A 158 28.30 34.90 4.35
N GLN A 159 27.19 34.31 4.80
CA GLN A 159 26.64 33.08 4.24
C GLN A 159 26.31 33.17 2.74
N SER A 160 25.98 34.36 2.23
CA SER A 160 25.65 34.60 0.82
C SER A 160 26.86 34.58 -0.12
N ASN A 161 28.09 34.68 0.41
CA ASN A 161 29.32 34.58 -0.36
C ASN A 161 30.44 34.10 0.57
N PRO A 162 30.63 32.77 0.77
CA PRO A 162 31.65 32.21 1.66
C PRO A 162 33.08 32.34 1.09
N GLN A 163 33.27 33.31 0.20
CA GLN A 163 34.50 33.58 -0.50
C GLN A 163 35.24 34.69 0.24
N ALA A 164 36.41 34.36 0.76
CA ALA A 164 37.29 35.34 1.39
C ALA A 164 38.70 35.15 0.85
N ALA A 165 39.21 36.15 0.13
CA ALA A 165 40.56 36.16 -0.42
C ALA A 165 41.49 36.92 0.53
N TRP A 166 42.67 36.34 0.82
CA TRP A 166 43.59 36.88 1.81
C TRP A 166 45.02 36.93 1.30
N TRP A 167 45.76 37.92 1.80
CA TRP A 167 47.19 38.11 1.59
C TRP A 167 47.81 38.38 2.97
N TYR A 168 48.40 37.36 3.59
CA TYR A 168 49.21 37.53 4.80
C TYR A 168 50.69 37.29 4.46
N SER A 169 51.57 38.01 5.13
CA SER A 169 52.97 37.62 5.27
C SER A 169 53.09 36.82 6.57
N THR A 170 53.25 35.51 6.46
CA THR A 170 53.42 34.58 7.58
C THR A 170 54.84 34.60 8.12
N CYS A 171 55.01 34.08 9.33
CA CYS A 171 56.24 34.23 10.12
C CYS A 171 57.23 33.07 9.90
N ASP A 172 56.76 31.92 9.46
CA ASP A 172 57.56 30.84 8.87
C ASP A 172 56.75 30.06 7.82
N ASN A 173 57.39 29.64 6.72
CA ASN A 173 56.73 29.00 5.56
C ASN A 173 56.32 27.54 5.82
N SER A 174 55.75 27.19 6.97
CA SER A 174 55.49 25.78 7.33
C SER A 174 54.04 25.35 7.01
N ASN A 175 53.08 25.57 7.91
CA ASN A 175 51.69 25.16 7.75
C ASN A 175 50.72 26.14 8.41
N LEU A 176 49.54 26.31 7.81
CA LEU A 176 48.45 27.09 8.34
C LEU A 176 47.31 26.18 8.78
N THR A 177 46.78 26.37 9.98
CA THR A 177 45.55 25.70 10.42
C THR A 177 44.36 26.62 10.21
N VAL A 178 43.39 26.18 9.41
CA VAL A 178 42.16 26.93 9.16
C VAL A 178 40.98 26.17 9.74
N ARG A 179 40.17 26.88 10.53
CA ARG A 179 38.99 26.35 11.20
C ARG A 179 37.77 27.21 10.91
N LEU A 180 36.66 26.60 10.53
CA LEU A 180 35.37 27.27 10.45
C LEU A 180 34.64 27.14 11.81
N GLU A 181 34.22 28.27 12.37
CA GLU A 181 33.49 28.39 13.62
C GLU A 181 32.09 28.98 13.36
N ASN A 182 31.12 28.71 14.24
CA ASN A 182 29.73 29.19 14.14
C ASN A 182 29.03 28.82 12.84
N ILE A 183 29.30 27.62 12.32
CA ILE A 183 28.61 27.07 11.15
C ILE A 183 27.15 26.82 11.52
N HIS A 184 26.23 27.27 10.67
CA HIS A 184 24.82 26.99 10.87
C HIS A 184 24.59 25.46 10.84
N PRO A 185 23.73 24.90 11.71
CA PRO A 185 23.52 23.44 11.81
C PRO A 185 23.18 22.73 10.49
N ASP A 186 22.64 23.47 9.53
CA ASP A 186 22.23 22.99 8.21
C ASP A 186 23.37 22.92 7.18
N TYR A 187 24.60 23.27 7.54
CA TYR A 187 25.76 23.24 6.65
C TYR A 187 26.84 22.29 7.14
N LYS A 188 27.54 21.66 6.20
CA LYS A 188 28.75 20.86 6.41
C LYS A 188 29.92 21.43 5.62
N CYS A 189 31.13 21.23 6.12
CA CYS A 189 32.32 21.61 5.39
C CYS A 189 32.58 20.59 4.28
N LEU A 190 32.79 21.10 3.06
CA LEU A 190 33.15 20.27 1.92
C LEU A 190 34.65 20.32 1.69
N PRO A 191 35.22 19.26 1.07
CA PRO A 191 36.57 19.33 0.55
C PRO A 191 36.72 20.50 -0.43
N PHE A 192 37.88 21.12 -0.42
CA PHE A 192 38.26 22.14 -1.39
C PHE A 192 39.61 21.80 -2.01
N THR A 193 39.88 22.37 -3.17
CA THR A 193 41.11 22.12 -3.93
C THR A 193 41.97 23.37 -3.96
N ILE A 194 43.27 23.20 -3.76
CA ILE A 194 44.27 24.23 -4.02
C ILE A 194 45.29 23.64 -4.99
N GLY A 195 45.40 24.22 -6.20
CA GLY A 195 46.21 23.63 -7.26
C GLY A 195 45.71 22.22 -7.63
N ALA A 196 46.58 21.22 -7.50
CA ALA A 196 46.24 19.80 -7.74
C ALA A 196 45.85 19.05 -6.45
N ASP A 197 46.02 19.67 -5.28
CA ASP A 197 45.83 19.02 -3.99
C ASP A 197 44.40 19.25 -3.47
N THR A 198 43.80 18.19 -2.91
CA THR A 198 42.46 18.25 -2.29
C THR A 198 42.60 18.17 -0.78
N PHE A 199 42.05 19.15 -0.08
CA PHE A 199 42.06 19.25 1.37
C PHE A 199 40.67 18.95 1.91
N THR A 200 40.57 17.98 2.82
CA THR A 200 39.31 17.56 3.45
C THR A 200 39.31 18.01 4.90
N PRO A 201 38.44 18.96 5.28
CA PRO A 201 38.29 19.37 6.68
C PRO A 201 37.84 18.20 7.57
N ASP A 202 38.27 18.20 8.83
CA ASP A 202 37.86 17.21 9.82
C ASP A 202 36.41 17.45 10.32
N THR A 203 35.96 16.67 11.32
CA THR A 203 34.62 16.82 11.92
C THR A 203 34.40 18.15 12.64
N ASN A 204 35.47 18.88 12.97
CA ASN A 204 35.42 20.22 13.55
C ASN A 204 35.56 21.33 12.50
N CYS A 205 35.53 20.96 11.21
CA CYS A 205 35.81 21.85 10.09
C CYS A 205 37.18 22.53 10.17
N GLU A 206 38.16 21.78 10.66
CA GLU A 206 39.55 22.19 10.76
C GLU A 206 40.39 21.47 9.70
N VAL A 207 41.33 22.20 9.10
CA VAL A 207 42.24 21.65 8.09
C VAL A 207 43.60 22.35 8.15
N THR A 208 44.67 21.58 8.01
CA THR A 208 46.04 22.11 7.94
C THR A 208 46.49 22.13 6.47
N ILE A 209 46.96 23.29 6.00
CA ILE A 209 47.39 23.51 4.61
C ILE A 209 48.79 24.13 4.55
N PRO A 210 49.57 23.91 3.47
CA PRO A 210 50.90 24.50 3.33
C PRO A 210 50.87 26.03 3.12
N ASP A 211 51.81 26.73 3.74
CA ASP A 211 51.83 28.19 3.92
C ASP A 211 52.30 29.03 2.71
N ALA A 212 52.10 28.57 1.46
CA ALA A 212 52.74 29.19 0.29
C ALA A 212 51.80 29.62 -0.84
N GLN A 213 50.48 29.59 -0.64
CA GLN A 213 49.54 29.77 -1.76
C GLN A 213 48.54 30.90 -1.48
N SER A 214 48.38 31.81 -2.43
CA SER A 214 47.39 32.90 -2.39
C SER A 214 46.09 32.47 -3.08
N GLY A 215 44.94 32.85 -2.52
CA GLY A 215 43.61 32.67 -3.15
C GLY A 215 42.94 31.33 -2.88
N TRP A 216 42.47 31.11 -1.65
CA TRP A 216 41.70 29.92 -1.27
C TRP A 216 40.21 30.21 -1.16
N TRP A 217 39.40 29.18 -1.35
CA TRP A 217 37.94 29.27 -1.23
C TRP A 217 37.45 28.15 -0.32
N PHE A 218 36.71 28.51 0.72
CA PHE A 218 35.98 27.54 1.54
C PHE A 218 34.63 27.27 0.87
N LYS A 219 34.35 26.00 0.63
CA LYS A 219 33.04 25.58 0.15
C LYS A 219 32.24 25.00 1.31
N LEU A 220 31.15 25.66 1.67
CA LEU A 220 30.12 25.08 2.51
C LEU A 220 29.13 24.35 1.60
N GLY A 221 28.79 23.12 1.96
CA GLY A 221 27.65 22.40 1.40
C GLY A 221 26.53 22.38 2.43
N LEU A 222 25.29 22.27 1.99
CA LEU A 222 24.23 21.94 2.92
C LEU A 222 24.48 20.52 3.47
N LYS A 223 24.21 20.35 4.75
CA LYS A 223 24.26 19.07 5.42
C LYS A 223 23.22 18.16 4.79
N ASP A 224 23.64 16.93 4.52
CA ASP A 224 22.76 15.88 4.00
C ASP A 224 21.67 15.58 5.04
N ILE A 225 20.42 15.63 4.61
CA ILE A 225 19.23 15.38 5.42
C ILE A 225 18.77 13.96 5.13
N LEU A 226 19.15 13.02 6.00
CA LEU A 226 18.77 11.62 5.81
C LEU A 226 17.25 11.46 5.61
N PRO A 227 16.82 10.56 4.71
CA PRO A 227 15.42 10.24 4.52
C PRO A 227 14.73 9.88 5.83
N VAL A 228 13.48 10.30 5.92
CA VAL A 228 12.56 9.89 6.98
C VAL A 228 11.48 9.01 6.38
N GLY A 229 10.89 8.13 7.20
CA GLY A 229 9.80 7.29 6.75
C GLY A 229 9.39 6.24 7.76
N TYR A 230 8.31 5.55 7.41
CA TYR A 230 7.70 4.50 8.21
C TYR A 230 7.43 3.28 7.34
N HIS A 231 7.89 2.11 7.80
CA HIS A 231 7.34 0.83 7.39
C HIS A 231 6.06 0.63 8.19
N GLU A 232 4.92 0.71 7.51
CA GLU A 232 3.64 0.63 8.18
C GLU A 232 3.30 -0.83 8.48
N PRO A 233 3.09 -1.19 9.77
CA PRO A 233 2.47 -2.46 10.07
C PRO A 233 1.04 -2.38 9.51
N ASN A 234 0.79 -3.14 8.45
CA ASN A 234 -0.55 -3.28 7.89
C ASN A 234 -1.50 -3.71 9.04
N PRO A 235 -2.68 -3.05 9.18
CA PRO A 235 -3.46 -3.02 10.41
C PRO A 235 -3.57 -4.38 11.10
N ALA A 236 -3.35 -4.37 12.42
CA ALA A 236 -3.25 -5.50 13.35
C ALA A 236 -4.47 -6.45 13.45
N THR A 237 -5.32 -6.50 12.43
CA THR A 237 -6.50 -7.36 12.32
C THR A 237 -6.45 -8.32 11.14
N ILE A 238 -5.40 -8.25 10.31
CA ILE A 238 -5.10 -9.23 9.27
C ILE A 238 -3.59 -9.48 9.35
N PRO A 239 -3.09 -10.71 9.57
CA PRO A 239 -1.66 -10.97 9.39
C PRO A 239 -1.33 -10.56 7.95
N SER A 240 -0.51 -9.52 7.82
CA SER A 240 -0.37 -8.66 6.64
C SER A 240 0.40 -9.29 5.49
N CYS A 241 0.13 -10.56 5.20
CA CYS A 241 0.85 -11.42 4.29
C CYS A 241 0.57 -11.17 2.81
N GLU A 242 -0.03 -10.01 2.51
CA GLU A 242 -0.32 -9.57 1.16
C GLU A 242 0.75 -8.61 0.65
N GLN A 243 1.11 -7.60 1.46
CA GLN A 243 2.00 -6.52 1.03
C GLN A 243 2.71 -5.84 2.20
N VAL A 244 3.93 -5.40 1.93
CA VAL A 244 4.70 -4.45 2.72
C VAL A 244 4.38 -3.05 2.21
N THR A 245 3.92 -2.19 3.11
CA THR A 245 3.55 -0.80 2.78
C THR A 245 4.24 0.18 3.67
N GLY A 246 4.33 1.41 3.22
CA GLY A 246 4.81 2.51 4.04
C GLY A 246 4.96 3.77 3.25
N TRP A 247 5.77 4.68 3.76
CA TRP A 247 6.14 5.90 3.07
C TRP A 247 7.55 6.35 3.44
N THR A 248 8.19 7.10 2.56
CA THR A 248 9.47 7.77 2.84
C THR A 248 9.68 8.98 1.93
N CYS A 249 10.35 10.00 2.46
CA CYS A 249 10.76 11.18 1.74
C CYS A 249 12.09 11.70 2.27
N ASP A 250 12.75 12.50 1.43
CA ASP A 250 14.06 13.08 1.72
C ASP A 250 13.94 14.60 1.82
N GLY A 251 14.52 15.17 2.86
CA GLY A 251 14.51 16.61 3.09
C GLY A 251 15.44 17.38 2.15
N ASP A 252 16.43 16.71 1.55
CA ASP A 252 17.23 17.30 0.48
C ASP A 252 16.39 17.59 -0.77
N LYS A 253 15.31 16.81 -0.99
CA LYS A 253 14.44 16.97 -2.17
C LYS A 253 13.04 16.35 -2.00
N PHE A 254 12.16 17.07 -1.31
CA PHE A 254 10.80 16.61 -1.02
C PHE A 254 9.92 16.35 -2.27
N ASP A 255 10.21 16.95 -3.42
CA ASP A 255 9.41 16.72 -4.64
C ASP A 255 9.78 15.44 -5.41
N GLN A 256 10.81 14.71 -4.95
CA GLN A 256 11.33 13.50 -5.58
C GLN A 256 10.93 12.23 -4.79
N PRO A 257 10.26 11.26 -5.44
CA PRO A 257 10.08 9.92 -4.89
C PRO A 257 11.42 9.21 -4.66
N LEU A 258 11.52 8.44 -3.57
CA LEU A 258 12.71 7.66 -3.26
C LEU A 258 12.56 6.20 -3.66
N ASP A 259 13.70 5.57 -3.97
CA ASP A 259 13.78 4.12 -4.01
C ASP A 259 13.77 3.55 -2.58
N VAL A 260 13.20 2.37 -2.44
CA VAL A 260 13.04 1.63 -1.19
C VAL A 260 13.53 0.21 -1.42
N HIS A 261 14.52 -0.21 -0.62
CA HIS A 261 15.06 -1.56 -0.70
C HIS A 261 14.54 -2.41 0.46
N ILE A 262 14.14 -3.64 0.13
CA ILE A 262 13.54 -4.59 1.07
C ILE A 262 14.44 -5.83 1.15
N TYR A 263 14.76 -6.24 2.38
CA TYR A 263 15.59 -7.40 2.69
C TYR A 263 14.90 -8.32 3.69
N ASP A 264 15.20 -9.62 3.64
CA ASP A 264 14.96 -10.57 4.74
C ASP A 264 16.30 -10.91 5.40
N GLY A 265 16.51 -10.37 6.60
CA GLY A 265 17.85 -10.29 7.20
C GLY A 265 18.83 -9.58 6.27
N ALA A 266 19.85 -10.30 5.80
CA ALA A 266 20.86 -9.78 4.87
C ALA A 266 20.54 -10.05 3.39
N THR A 267 19.48 -10.81 3.09
CA THR A 267 19.14 -11.22 1.72
C THR A 267 18.30 -10.14 1.04
N PHE A 268 18.79 -9.60 -0.08
CA PHE A 268 18.01 -8.65 -0.87
C PHE A 268 16.80 -9.35 -1.51
N LEU A 269 15.61 -8.79 -1.30
CA LEU A 269 14.37 -9.31 -1.85
C LEU A 269 13.90 -8.50 -3.06
N ALA A 270 13.83 -7.18 -2.91
CA ALA A 270 13.27 -6.30 -3.93
C ALA A 270 13.66 -4.82 -3.73
N ALA A 271 13.49 -4.04 -4.81
CA ALA A 271 13.42 -2.59 -4.78
C ALA A 271 12.04 -2.13 -5.27
N THR A 272 11.48 -1.10 -4.64
CA THR A 272 10.23 -0.42 -5.05
C THR A 272 10.43 1.09 -4.95
N THR A 273 9.52 1.89 -5.52
CA THR A 273 9.61 3.35 -5.50
C THR A 273 8.45 3.94 -4.70
N ALA A 274 8.78 4.82 -3.76
CA ALA A 274 7.86 5.53 -2.89
C ALA A 274 7.13 6.67 -3.63
N SER A 275 6.24 6.32 -4.55
CA SER A 275 5.54 7.26 -5.46
C SER A 275 4.02 7.27 -5.33
N VAL A 276 3.47 6.45 -4.42
CA VAL A 276 2.02 6.32 -4.19
C VAL A 276 1.51 7.48 -3.34
N ASN A 277 0.34 8.02 -3.67
CA ASN A 277 -0.28 9.10 -2.90
C ASN A 277 -0.58 8.67 -1.45
N ARG A 278 -0.30 9.56 -0.50
CA ARG A 278 -0.56 9.41 0.93
C ARG A 278 -1.47 10.52 1.47
N GLU A 279 -1.91 10.33 2.70
CA GLU A 279 -2.71 11.27 3.46
C GLU A 279 -1.97 12.60 3.73
N PRO A 280 -2.69 13.70 3.97
CA PRO A 280 -2.08 15.01 4.23
C PRO A 280 -1.09 15.05 5.39
N ALA A 281 -1.21 14.14 6.37
CA ALA A 281 -0.28 14.04 7.50
C ALA A 281 1.13 13.62 7.06
N VAL A 282 1.24 12.70 6.09
CA VAL A 282 2.52 12.36 5.45
C VAL A 282 3.00 13.55 4.63
N GLY A 283 2.09 14.19 3.89
CA GLY A 283 2.42 15.39 3.11
C GLY A 283 3.03 16.50 3.96
N ALA A 284 2.51 16.76 5.15
CA ALA A 284 3.06 17.75 6.07
C ALA A 284 4.49 17.42 6.54
N GLN A 285 4.86 16.14 6.61
CA GLN A 285 6.21 15.70 6.94
C GLN A 285 7.15 15.73 5.73
N CYS A 286 6.59 15.72 4.51
CA CYS A 286 7.32 15.68 3.25
C CYS A 286 7.18 16.98 2.45
N GLY A 287 7.32 18.14 3.11
CA GLY A 287 7.34 19.44 2.43
C GLY A 287 6.04 19.83 1.68
N GLY A 288 4.92 19.19 2.01
CA GLY A 288 3.62 19.37 1.33
C GLY A 288 3.34 18.38 0.19
N PHE A 289 4.31 17.54 -0.18
CA PHE A 289 4.16 16.55 -1.24
C PHE A 289 3.60 15.23 -0.69
N VAL A 290 2.63 14.64 -1.38
CA VAL A 290 1.94 13.43 -0.89
C VAL A 290 2.34 12.15 -1.61
N ASN A 291 3.14 12.23 -2.68
CA ASN A 291 3.48 11.07 -3.52
C ASN A 291 4.71 10.34 -2.97
N HIS A 292 4.62 9.86 -1.72
CA HIS A 292 5.74 9.27 -0.97
C HIS A 292 5.44 7.88 -0.41
N GLY A 293 4.32 7.26 -0.78
CA GLY A 293 3.94 5.93 -0.35
C GLY A 293 4.61 4.85 -1.20
N PHE A 294 4.95 3.72 -0.59
CA PHE A 294 5.36 2.51 -1.32
C PHE A 294 4.45 1.33 -0.96
N SER A 295 4.34 0.39 -1.89
CA SER A 295 3.70 -0.91 -1.69
C SER A 295 4.49 -1.98 -2.45
N TRP A 296 4.74 -3.11 -1.79
CA TRP A 296 5.39 -4.27 -2.38
C TRP A 296 4.66 -5.54 -1.96
N VAL A 297 4.25 -6.34 -2.94
CA VAL A 297 3.53 -7.61 -2.68
C VAL A 297 4.51 -8.62 -2.08
N ILE A 298 4.14 -9.23 -0.95
CA ILE A 298 4.96 -10.26 -0.31
C ILE A 298 4.99 -11.50 -1.21
N PRO A 299 6.18 -11.96 -1.65
CA PRO A 299 6.32 -13.11 -2.53
C PRO A 299 5.99 -14.39 -1.78
N ASP A 300 5.54 -15.37 -2.54
CA ASP A 300 5.12 -16.69 -2.05
C ASP A 300 6.21 -17.43 -1.26
N THR A 301 7.47 -17.12 -1.53
CA THR A 301 8.64 -17.69 -0.84
C THR A 301 8.75 -17.26 0.63
N LEU A 302 8.05 -16.21 1.04
CA LEU A 302 8.00 -15.74 2.43
C LEU A 302 6.69 -16.15 3.13
N LYS A 303 5.85 -16.96 2.46
CA LYS A 303 4.58 -17.48 2.99
C LYS A 303 4.76 -18.94 3.37
N ASP A 304 5.67 -19.21 4.29
CA ASP A 304 6.05 -20.55 4.75
C ASP A 304 5.76 -20.77 6.24
N GLY A 305 4.99 -19.88 6.87
CA GLY A 305 4.67 -19.95 8.30
C GLY A 305 5.88 -19.82 9.23
N VAL A 306 7.04 -19.39 8.72
CA VAL A 306 8.23 -19.07 9.52
C VAL A 306 8.32 -17.55 9.70
N ASP A 307 8.97 -17.14 10.79
CA ASP A 307 9.28 -15.72 11.05
C ASP A 307 10.35 -15.23 10.05
N HIS A 308 9.98 -14.25 9.22
CA HIS A 308 10.89 -13.51 8.34
C HIS A 308 11.12 -12.12 8.89
N ASN A 309 12.37 -11.65 8.88
CA ASN A 309 12.75 -10.39 9.49
C ASN A 309 13.00 -9.33 8.41
N LEU A 310 11.95 -8.57 8.09
CA LEU A 310 11.98 -7.62 6.99
C LEU A 310 12.65 -6.31 7.38
N HIS A 311 13.71 -5.96 6.66
CA HIS A 311 14.40 -4.68 6.77
C HIS A 311 14.07 -3.83 5.56
N VAL A 312 13.49 -2.66 5.79
CA VAL A 312 13.10 -1.71 4.74
C VAL A 312 13.95 -0.45 4.85
N TYR A 313 14.73 -0.16 3.83
CA TYR A 313 15.64 0.99 3.76
C TYR A 313 15.14 2.00 2.74
N ALA A 314 15.21 3.28 3.09
CA ALA A 314 15.08 4.37 2.12
C ALA A 314 16.44 4.64 1.46
N ILE A 315 16.44 4.83 0.15
CA ILE A 315 17.65 5.20 -0.58
C ILE A 315 17.84 6.71 -0.47
N ASN A 316 18.92 7.08 0.23
CA ASN A 316 19.29 8.46 0.49
C ASN A 316 19.78 9.16 -0.77
N ILE A 317 19.33 10.39 -0.99
CA ILE A 317 19.72 11.23 -2.13
C ILE A 317 20.34 12.54 -1.65
N ASP A 318 21.22 13.13 -2.46
CA ASP A 318 21.70 14.49 -2.21
C ASP A 318 20.74 15.56 -2.76
N GLN A 319 21.06 16.85 -2.55
CA GLN A 319 20.29 17.98 -3.11
C GLN A 319 20.12 17.95 -4.63
N SER A 320 20.98 17.25 -5.37
CA SER A 320 20.82 17.12 -6.82
C SER A 320 19.79 16.03 -7.19
N GLY A 321 19.38 15.22 -6.22
CA GLY A 321 18.49 14.08 -6.36
C GLY A 321 19.21 12.79 -6.71
N THR A 322 20.53 12.71 -6.48
CA THR A 322 21.34 11.53 -6.82
C THR A 322 21.63 10.70 -5.57
N PRO A 323 21.63 9.35 -5.67
CA PRO A 323 21.92 8.50 -4.52
C PRO A 323 23.29 8.81 -3.88
N ASN A 324 23.30 9.06 -2.57
CA ASN A 324 24.46 9.57 -1.84
C ASN A 324 25.26 8.47 -1.13
N TRP A 325 25.21 7.22 -1.62
CA TRP A 325 25.98 6.09 -1.09
C TRP A 325 27.34 5.95 -1.81
N PRO A 326 28.47 5.67 -1.12
CA PRO A 326 28.63 5.36 0.31
C PRO A 326 28.97 6.56 1.19
N SER A 327 28.93 7.79 0.66
CA SER A 327 29.24 9.02 1.38
C SER A 327 28.27 9.30 2.53
N SER A 328 27.05 8.80 2.44
CA SER A 328 26.02 8.89 3.47
C SER A 328 25.18 7.59 3.52
N PRO A 329 24.77 7.12 4.71
CA PRO A 329 24.05 5.86 4.84
C PRO A 329 22.61 5.94 4.33
N ASN A 330 22.08 4.81 3.89
CA ASN A 330 20.65 4.62 3.66
C ASN A 330 19.97 4.30 5.00
N PRO A 331 19.05 5.15 5.50
CA PRO A 331 18.42 4.93 6.80
C PRO A 331 17.42 3.76 6.76
N LEU A 332 17.38 3.00 7.85
CA LEU A 332 16.35 2.00 8.09
C LEU A 332 15.05 2.72 8.49
N LEU A 333 13.93 2.37 7.85
CA LEU A 333 12.66 3.03 8.13
C LEU A 333 12.17 2.71 9.55
N THR A 334 11.42 3.65 10.13
CA THR A 334 10.76 3.43 11.42
C THR A 334 9.88 2.18 11.35
N TRP A 335 9.87 1.35 12.40
CA TRP A 335 9.26 0.01 12.46
C TRP A 335 9.92 -1.08 11.61
N SER A 336 11.09 -0.82 11.04
CA SER A 336 11.99 -1.89 10.56
C SER A 336 13.14 -2.09 11.56
N PRO A 337 13.60 -3.34 11.81
CA PRO A 337 13.09 -4.59 11.25
C PRO A 337 11.65 -4.91 11.69
N HIS A 338 10.86 -5.50 10.80
CA HIS A 338 9.52 -6.00 11.11
C HIS A 338 9.46 -7.50 10.87
N ILE A 339 9.00 -8.25 11.89
CA ILE A 339 8.82 -9.69 11.77
C ILE A 339 7.46 -9.97 11.15
N ILE A 340 7.45 -10.70 10.05
CA ILE A 340 6.23 -11.28 9.48
C ILE A 340 6.26 -12.78 9.67
N ASN A 341 5.12 -13.37 10.03
CA ASN A 341 4.91 -14.81 10.02
C ASN A 341 3.69 -15.08 9.14
N CYS A 342 3.95 -15.59 7.94
CA CYS A 342 2.92 -15.66 6.92
C CYS A 342 2.57 -17.09 6.55
N THR A 343 1.34 -17.50 6.87
CA THR A 343 0.78 -18.76 6.39
C THR A 343 0.01 -18.53 5.09
N PRO A 344 0.15 -19.41 4.09
CA PRO A 344 -0.70 -19.41 2.91
C PRO A 344 -2.18 -19.50 3.25
N ASP A 345 -3.01 -18.88 2.43
CA ASP A 345 -4.45 -19.06 2.45
C ASP A 345 -4.87 -20.54 2.36
N PRO A 346 -6.07 -20.89 2.86
CA PRO A 346 -6.72 -22.17 2.59
C PRO A 346 -6.71 -22.52 1.11
N TRP A 347 -6.31 -23.75 0.80
CA TRP A 347 -6.20 -24.23 -0.56
C TRP A 347 -6.76 -25.64 -0.71
N TYR A 348 -7.08 -26.02 -1.95
CA TYR A 348 -7.64 -27.33 -2.28
C TYR A 348 -6.84 -28.05 -3.35
N LYS A 349 -7.01 -29.37 -3.37
CA LYS A 349 -6.34 -30.26 -4.30
C LYS A 349 -7.29 -31.37 -4.76
N LEU A 350 -7.09 -31.86 -5.97
CA LEU A 350 -7.93 -32.88 -6.59
C LEU A 350 -7.07 -34.06 -7.03
N GLN A 351 -7.60 -35.28 -6.98
CA GLN A 351 -6.92 -36.48 -7.47
C GLN A 351 -7.78 -37.22 -8.49
N GLY A 352 -7.18 -37.52 -9.65
CA GLY A 352 -7.84 -38.28 -10.72
C GLY A 352 -9.11 -37.61 -11.28
N ALA A 353 -9.27 -36.30 -11.06
CA ALA A 353 -10.46 -35.53 -11.38
C ALA A 353 -10.21 -34.55 -12.54
N SER A 354 -11.26 -33.90 -13.01
CA SER A 354 -11.17 -32.66 -13.80
C SER A 354 -11.90 -31.55 -13.06
N LEU A 355 -11.41 -30.32 -13.17
CA LEU A 355 -12.07 -29.16 -12.57
C LEU A 355 -12.75 -28.34 -13.65
N TYR A 356 -14.03 -28.08 -13.43
CA TYR A 356 -14.78 -27.10 -14.18
C TYR A 356 -15.27 -26.01 -13.22
N LYS A 357 -14.99 -24.74 -13.54
CA LYS A 357 -15.43 -23.59 -12.73
C LYS A 357 -15.99 -22.47 -13.61
N ASN A 358 -17.11 -21.89 -13.19
CA ASN A 358 -17.72 -20.79 -13.93
C ASN A 358 -16.98 -19.47 -13.73
N GLY A 359 -16.53 -19.19 -12.50
CA GLY A 359 -15.66 -18.06 -12.18
C GLY A 359 -14.18 -18.33 -12.43
N ALA A 360 -13.35 -17.42 -11.92
CA ALA A 360 -11.90 -17.60 -11.86
C ALA A 360 -11.57 -18.77 -10.93
N VAL A 361 -10.50 -19.51 -11.22
CA VAL A 361 -9.92 -20.48 -10.28
C VAL A 361 -8.83 -19.75 -9.53
N ASN A 362 -9.12 -19.31 -8.30
CA ASN A 362 -8.15 -18.70 -7.41
C ASN A 362 -7.80 -19.68 -6.27
N ASN A 363 -6.77 -20.50 -6.48
CA ASN A 363 -6.35 -21.52 -5.53
C ASN A 363 -4.83 -21.53 -5.37
N PHE A 364 -4.34 -20.75 -4.41
CA PHE A 364 -2.92 -20.63 -4.13
C PHE A 364 -2.34 -21.94 -3.57
N ILE A 365 -1.47 -22.62 -4.31
CA ILE A 365 -0.82 -23.85 -3.82
C ILE A 365 0.55 -23.48 -3.26
N PRO A 366 0.84 -23.73 -1.97
CA PRO A 366 2.11 -23.35 -1.35
C PRO A 366 3.35 -23.95 -2.04
N VAL A 367 4.52 -23.34 -1.81
CA VAL A 367 5.80 -23.84 -2.35
C VAL A 367 6.24 -25.11 -1.62
N ALA A 368 6.09 -25.15 -0.30
CA ALA A 368 6.36 -26.35 0.50
C ALA A 368 5.07 -27.15 0.73
N LEU A 369 5.11 -28.44 0.40
CA LEU A 369 3.94 -29.31 0.44
C LEU A 369 4.19 -30.59 1.24
N GLN A 370 3.15 -31.03 1.94
CA GLN A 370 3.04 -32.34 2.54
C GLN A 370 1.80 -33.03 1.93
N ALA A 371 1.92 -34.33 1.64
CA ALA A 371 0.79 -35.09 1.12
C ALA A 371 -0.37 -35.10 2.12
N TYR A 372 -1.61 -34.94 1.62
CA TYR A 372 -2.80 -35.09 2.44
C TYR A 372 -2.86 -36.49 3.06
N ASP A 373 -2.72 -37.56 2.29
CA ASP A 373 -2.61 -38.93 2.79
C ASP A 373 -2.01 -39.83 1.70
N THR A 374 -2.25 -41.14 1.76
CA THR A 374 -1.74 -42.09 0.77
C THR A 374 -2.27 -41.88 -0.64
N ASP A 375 -3.35 -41.11 -0.84
CA ASP A 375 -3.93 -40.81 -2.16
C ASP A 375 -3.40 -39.50 -2.76
N ASP A 376 -2.57 -38.76 -2.03
CA ASP A 376 -1.96 -37.50 -2.45
C ASP A 376 -0.45 -37.65 -2.68
N THR A 377 0.11 -36.75 -3.48
CA THR A 377 1.56 -36.60 -3.68
C THR A 377 2.03 -35.25 -3.16
N THR A 378 3.34 -35.06 -3.03
CA THR A 378 3.95 -33.75 -2.79
C THR A 378 4.12 -32.93 -4.07
N ASP A 379 3.58 -33.40 -5.21
CA ASP A 379 3.63 -32.65 -6.45
C ASP A 379 2.82 -31.35 -6.30
N ARG A 380 3.41 -30.24 -6.75
CA ARG A 380 2.83 -28.90 -6.66
C ARG A 380 1.81 -28.65 -7.77
N PHE A 381 0.78 -29.51 -7.83
CA PHE A 381 -0.28 -29.50 -8.84
C PHE A 381 -1.66 -29.33 -8.21
N LEU A 382 -2.57 -28.64 -8.90
CA LEU A 382 -3.99 -28.60 -8.52
C LEU A 382 -4.64 -29.99 -8.65
N ILE A 383 -4.40 -30.67 -9.76
CA ILE A 383 -4.86 -32.02 -10.03
C ILE A 383 -3.65 -32.95 -10.02
N VAL A 384 -3.59 -33.83 -9.04
CA VAL A 384 -2.55 -34.87 -8.94
C VAL A 384 -3.00 -36.21 -9.52
N ARG A 385 -1.98 -36.95 -9.95
CA ARG A 385 -2.06 -38.36 -10.28
C ARG A 385 -2.42 -39.20 -9.07
N GLY A 386 -3.15 -40.28 -9.31
CA GLY A 386 -3.48 -41.23 -8.26
C GLY A 386 -2.30 -42.13 -7.91
N THR A 387 -2.01 -42.21 -6.61
CA THR A 387 -0.96 -43.07 -6.03
C THR A 387 -1.45 -44.47 -5.70
N ASN A 388 -2.77 -44.68 -5.54
CA ASN A 388 -3.33 -45.99 -5.17
C ASN A 388 -4.71 -46.32 -5.85
N PRO A 389 -4.80 -47.39 -6.67
CA PRO A 389 -3.67 -48.09 -7.29
C PRO A 389 -2.84 -47.10 -8.12
N PRO A 390 -1.59 -47.39 -8.48
CA PRO A 390 -0.77 -46.49 -9.31
C PRO A 390 -1.49 -46.27 -10.65
N ARG A 391 -2.34 -45.24 -10.70
CA ARG A 391 -3.07 -44.84 -11.90
C ARG A 391 -2.06 -44.08 -12.72
N ALA A 392 -1.31 -44.86 -13.50
CA ALA A 392 -0.36 -44.34 -14.44
C ALA A 392 -1.08 -43.39 -15.42
N THR A 393 -0.60 -42.14 -15.47
CA THR A 393 -0.59 -41.23 -16.65
C THR A 393 -1.72 -40.23 -16.91
N GLN A 394 -2.85 -40.22 -16.20
CA GLN A 394 -3.94 -39.28 -16.59
C GLN A 394 -4.45 -38.44 -15.42
N GLU A 395 -3.83 -37.27 -15.24
CA GLU A 395 -4.46 -36.13 -14.58
C GLU A 395 -5.53 -35.51 -15.50
N GLY A 396 -6.51 -34.81 -14.94
CA GLY A 396 -7.55 -34.15 -15.72
C GLY A 396 -7.20 -32.77 -16.22
N VAL A 397 -8.24 -32.11 -16.72
CA VAL A 397 -8.20 -30.75 -17.29
C VAL A 397 -8.82 -29.76 -16.31
N VAL A 398 -8.30 -28.52 -16.31
CA VAL A 398 -8.91 -27.39 -15.60
C VAL A 398 -9.55 -26.44 -16.60
N ILE A 399 -10.86 -26.25 -16.49
CA ILE A 399 -11.63 -25.32 -17.33
C ILE A 399 -12.21 -24.25 -16.44
N SER A 400 -11.95 -22.98 -16.77
CA SER A 400 -12.46 -21.82 -16.05
C SER A 400 -13.15 -20.85 -17.01
N GLY A 401 -14.22 -20.21 -16.53
CA GLY A 401 -14.83 -19.08 -17.24
C GLY A 401 -14.04 -17.78 -17.15
N SER A 402 -12.95 -17.74 -16.36
CA SER A 402 -12.07 -16.58 -16.20
C SER A 402 -10.61 -17.04 -15.98
N ASN A 403 -9.82 -16.25 -15.25
CA ASN A 403 -8.42 -16.52 -14.96
C ASN A 403 -8.22 -17.76 -14.08
N ILE A 404 -7.09 -18.43 -14.27
CA ILE A 404 -6.66 -19.61 -13.50
C ILE A 404 -5.34 -19.22 -12.83
N TYR A 405 -5.36 -19.06 -11.51
CA TYR A 405 -4.23 -18.67 -10.67
C TYR A 405 -3.95 -19.71 -9.58
N GLN A 406 -2.70 -20.18 -9.50
CA GLN A 406 -2.26 -21.18 -8.52
C GLN A 406 -0.98 -20.80 -7.75
N GLY A 407 -0.62 -19.51 -7.67
CA GLY A 407 0.64 -19.10 -7.03
C GLY A 407 1.90 -19.63 -7.74
N GLY A 408 1.85 -19.80 -9.06
CA GLY A 408 2.94 -20.41 -9.84
C GLY A 408 2.99 -21.95 -9.83
N ALA A 409 2.08 -22.63 -9.14
CA ALA A 409 1.91 -24.08 -9.27
C ALA A 409 1.30 -24.47 -10.63
N GLN A 410 1.44 -25.74 -11.02
CA GLN A 410 0.86 -26.23 -12.27
C GLN A 410 -0.57 -26.75 -12.05
N VAL A 411 -1.42 -26.71 -13.07
CA VAL A 411 -2.78 -27.28 -12.95
C VAL A 411 -2.78 -28.82 -12.87
N SER A 412 -1.83 -29.43 -13.57
CA SER A 412 -1.59 -30.88 -13.67
C SER A 412 -0.23 -31.08 -14.36
N THR A 413 0.27 -32.32 -14.41
CA THR A 413 1.54 -32.68 -15.09
C THR A 413 1.57 -32.19 -16.55
N ASN A 414 0.47 -32.39 -17.28
CA ASN A 414 0.36 -32.00 -18.69
C ASN A 414 -0.08 -30.53 -18.88
N GLN A 415 -0.32 -29.79 -17.79
CA GLN A 415 -0.83 -28.42 -17.79
C GLN A 415 -2.10 -28.20 -18.64
N TRP A 416 -2.97 -29.21 -18.74
CA TRP A 416 -4.19 -29.08 -19.52
C TRP A 416 -5.15 -28.09 -18.86
N ARG A 417 -5.27 -26.90 -19.47
CA ARG A 417 -6.15 -25.83 -19.00
C ARG A 417 -6.83 -25.08 -20.13
N ARG A 418 -8.01 -24.54 -19.83
CA ARG A 418 -8.73 -23.60 -20.69
C ARG A 418 -9.37 -22.49 -19.87
N GLN A 419 -9.16 -21.24 -20.27
CA GLN A 419 -9.72 -20.03 -19.64
C GLN A 419 -10.79 -19.41 -20.55
N ASN A 420 -11.56 -18.46 -19.99
CA ASN A 420 -12.59 -17.70 -20.70
C ASN A 420 -13.63 -18.59 -21.41
N TYR A 421 -13.97 -19.73 -20.80
CA TYR A 421 -14.99 -20.63 -21.31
C TYR A 421 -16.39 -20.17 -20.92
N THR A 422 -17.28 -19.99 -21.89
CA THR A 422 -18.69 -19.68 -21.62
C THR A 422 -19.49 -20.95 -21.36
N ARG A 423 -20.11 -21.04 -20.18
CA ARG A 423 -20.97 -22.17 -19.81
C ARG A 423 -22.20 -22.25 -20.72
N SER A 424 -22.48 -23.44 -21.28
CA SER A 424 -23.84 -23.77 -21.72
C SER A 424 -24.70 -24.06 -20.50
N LEU A 425 -25.72 -23.23 -20.25
CA LEU A 425 -26.62 -23.32 -19.09
C LEU A 425 -27.53 -24.56 -19.21
N GLY A 426 -26.96 -25.75 -19.00
CA GLY A 426 -27.65 -27.01 -19.25
C GLY A 426 -28.69 -27.38 -18.19
N TYR A 427 -28.28 -27.67 -16.94
CA TYR A 427 -29.20 -28.30 -15.99
C TYR A 427 -28.94 -27.97 -14.51
N LEU A 428 -27.69 -27.76 -14.08
CA LEU A 428 -27.41 -27.40 -12.67
C LEU A 428 -27.92 -26.00 -12.27
N GLY A 429 -28.31 -25.15 -13.22
CA GLY A 429 -28.84 -23.82 -12.90
C GLY A 429 -30.18 -23.86 -12.18
N ASN A 430 -30.91 -24.98 -12.27
CA ASN A 430 -32.18 -25.16 -11.57
C ASN A 430 -32.36 -26.63 -11.16
N ILE A 431 -31.86 -26.97 -9.98
CA ILE A 431 -31.98 -28.32 -9.43
C ILE A 431 -33.44 -28.74 -9.19
N ASN A 432 -34.36 -27.77 -9.02
CA ASN A 432 -35.79 -28.06 -8.97
C ASN A 432 -36.32 -28.63 -10.29
N SER A 433 -35.78 -28.21 -11.44
CA SER A 433 -36.13 -28.82 -12.73
C SER A 433 -35.71 -30.30 -12.80
N PHE A 434 -34.60 -30.67 -12.15
CA PHE A 434 -34.22 -32.08 -12.03
C PHE A 434 -35.19 -32.86 -11.14
N ILE A 435 -35.66 -32.27 -10.04
CA ILE A 435 -36.68 -32.87 -9.17
C ILE A 435 -37.97 -33.16 -9.94
N GLU A 436 -38.45 -32.20 -10.74
CA GLU A 436 -39.63 -32.42 -11.57
C GLU A 436 -39.40 -33.52 -12.62
N TYR A 437 -38.24 -33.53 -13.26
CA TYR A 437 -37.88 -34.60 -14.18
C TYR A 437 -37.88 -35.98 -13.50
N VAL A 438 -37.29 -36.11 -12.31
CA VAL A 438 -37.30 -37.35 -11.53
C VAL A 438 -38.72 -37.82 -11.25
N LYS A 439 -39.60 -36.91 -10.80
CA LYS A 439 -41.01 -37.22 -10.52
C LYS A 439 -41.78 -37.70 -11.75
N LEU A 440 -41.41 -37.24 -12.95
CA LEU A 440 -42.10 -37.57 -14.20
C LEU A 440 -41.53 -38.81 -14.91
N ARG A 441 -40.23 -39.09 -14.77
CA ARG A 441 -39.51 -40.01 -15.69
C ARG A 441 -38.63 -41.05 -15.00
N LYS A 442 -38.47 -41.03 -13.68
CA LYS A 442 -37.60 -41.94 -12.95
C LYS A 442 -38.36 -42.72 -11.89
N LYS A 443 -37.82 -43.88 -11.51
CA LYS A 443 -38.25 -44.59 -10.30
C LYS A 443 -37.72 -43.82 -9.08
N PHE A 444 -38.60 -43.50 -8.15
CA PHE A 444 -38.26 -42.86 -6.89
C PHE A 444 -39.15 -43.36 -5.75
N VAL A 445 -38.70 -43.15 -4.52
CA VAL A 445 -39.46 -43.38 -3.28
C VAL A 445 -39.48 -42.07 -2.50
N VAL A 446 -40.64 -41.70 -1.96
CA VAL A 446 -40.73 -40.56 -1.04
C VAL A 446 -40.55 -41.09 0.38
N ILE A 447 -39.60 -40.53 1.11
CA ILE A 447 -39.25 -40.94 2.46
C ILE A 447 -39.60 -39.83 3.45
N THR A 448 -39.96 -40.23 4.67
CA THR A 448 -40.21 -39.31 5.80
C THR A 448 -39.12 -39.40 6.86
N SER A 449 -38.35 -40.48 6.84
CA SER A 449 -37.17 -40.68 7.68
C SER A 449 -36.02 -41.20 6.81
N LEU A 450 -34.78 -40.91 7.23
CA LEU A 450 -33.59 -41.54 6.63
C LEU A 450 -33.60 -43.07 6.79
N ALA A 451 -34.41 -43.57 7.71
CA ALA A 451 -34.64 -44.99 7.93
C ALA A 451 -35.30 -45.70 6.77
N ASP A 452 -36.13 -44.97 6.04
CA ASP A 452 -36.96 -45.50 4.97
C ASP A 452 -36.22 -45.54 3.63
N MET A 453 -34.93 -45.17 3.62
CA MET A 453 -34.13 -45.16 2.41
C MET A 453 -34.02 -46.55 1.81
N GLU A 454 -34.17 -46.62 0.49
CA GLU A 454 -34.01 -47.82 -0.31
C GLU A 454 -32.75 -47.74 -1.19
N SER A 455 -32.17 -48.92 -1.48
CA SER A 455 -31.04 -49.07 -2.41
C SER A 455 -31.50 -49.05 -3.87
N ASN A 456 -30.59 -48.74 -4.80
CA ASN A 456 -30.83 -48.75 -6.25
C ASN A 456 -32.02 -47.87 -6.70
N THR A 457 -32.26 -46.75 -6.02
CA THR A 457 -33.34 -45.82 -6.34
C THR A 457 -33.01 -44.39 -5.89
N ILE A 458 -33.86 -43.46 -6.30
CA ILE A 458 -33.86 -42.07 -5.83
C ILE A 458 -34.81 -41.98 -4.64
N ASN A 459 -34.31 -41.55 -3.49
CA ASN A 459 -35.06 -41.31 -2.26
C ASN A 459 -35.29 -39.81 -2.12
N ILE A 460 -36.55 -39.37 -2.20
CA ILE A 460 -36.93 -37.96 -2.09
C ILE A 460 -37.39 -37.67 -0.67
N PHE A 461 -36.72 -36.73 -0.01
CA PHE A 461 -37.11 -36.18 1.28
C PHE A 461 -37.67 -34.76 1.09
N ASN A 462 -38.88 -34.53 1.58
CA ASN A 462 -39.50 -33.21 1.50
C ASN A 462 -39.06 -32.34 2.68
N GLY A 463 -38.32 -31.27 2.40
CA GLY A 463 -37.79 -30.33 3.39
C GLY A 463 -36.30 -30.55 3.67
N ASN A 464 -35.88 -30.13 4.86
CA ASN A 464 -34.49 -30.24 5.30
C ASN A 464 -34.19 -31.64 5.84
N VAL A 465 -32.95 -32.10 5.66
CA VAL A 465 -32.47 -33.38 6.14
C VAL A 465 -31.27 -33.17 7.05
N ASP A 466 -31.35 -33.68 8.28
CA ASP A 466 -30.26 -33.63 9.26
C ASP A 466 -29.62 -35.02 9.43
N ILE A 467 -28.34 -35.12 9.10
CA ILE A 467 -27.52 -36.33 9.15
C ILE A 467 -26.45 -36.11 10.22
N GLY A 468 -26.71 -36.56 11.45
CA GLY A 468 -25.79 -36.50 12.59
C GLY A 468 -25.80 -37.80 13.40
N THR A 469 -25.20 -37.84 14.60
CA THR A 469 -25.10 -39.11 15.39
C THR A 469 -26.34 -39.50 16.19
N THR A 470 -27.39 -38.71 16.17
CA THR A 470 -28.74 -39.13 16.63
C THR A 470 -29.52 -39.86 15.53
N ASN A 471 -29.14 -39.71 14.25
CA ASN A 471 -29.70 -40.41 13.07
C ASN A 471 -28.68 -41.23 12.21
N PRO A 472 -27.49 -41.67 12.66
CA PRO A 472 -26.39 -42.09 11.79
C PRO A 472 -26.49 -43.55 11.34
N GLY A 473 -27.62 -44.22 11.56
CA GLY A 473 -27.68 -45.68 11.52
C GLY A 473 -27.91 -46.31 10.15
N GLN A 474 -28.54 -45.62 9.20
CA GLN A 474 -29.14 -46.34 8.05
C GLN A 474 -28.48 -46.02 6.69
N ILE A 475 -28.09 -44.76 6.42
CA ILE A 475 -27.33 -44.45 5.20
C ILE A 475 -25.92 -45.07 5.22
N ASN A 476 -25.35 -45.24 6.41
CA ASN A 476 -23.93 -45.56 6.62
C ASN A 476 -23.56 -47.05 6.59
N GLY A 477 -24.48 -47.98 6.25
CA GLY A 477 -24.18 -49.41 6.32
C GLY A 477 -24.84 -50.29 5.27
N SER A 478 -26.14 -50.12 5.03
CA SER A 478 -26.90 -51.08 4.18
C SER A 478 -27.33 -50.51 2.85
N ILE A 479 -27.33 -49.18 2.70
CA ILE A 479 -27.79 -48.51 1.49
C ILE A 479 -26.68 -48.49 0.44
N THR A 480 -27.01 -49.00 -0.76
CA THR A 480 -26.11 -49.06 -1.90
C THR A 480 -26.77 -48.47 -3.14
N ASN A 481 -25.97 -47.84 -4.00
CA ASN A 481 -26.40 -47.27 -5.28
C ASN A 481 -27.64 -46.37 -5.14
N ALA A 482 -27.63 -45.46 -4.18
CA ALA A 482 -28.80 -44.65 -3.85
C ALA A 482 -28.53 -43.16 -4.02
N VAL A 483 -29.57 -42.42 -4.38
CA VAL A 483 -29.55 -40.96 -4.38
C VAL A 483 -30.48 -40.48 -3.27
N LEU A 484 -29.99 -39.63 -2.37
CA LEU A 484 -30.82 -38.87 -1.44
C LEU A 484 -31.02 -37.48 -2.01
N LEU A 485 -32.27 -37.15 -2.34
CA LEU A 485 -32.66 -35.86 -2.87
C LEU A 485 -33.51 -35.15 -1.82
N ALA A 486 -33.03 -34.02 -1.30
CA ALA A 486 -33.77 -33.16 -0.38
C ALA A 486 -34.33 -31.94 -1.12
N THR A 487 -35.62 -31.62 -0.93
CA THR A 487 -36.20 -30.38 -1.47
C THR A 487 -35.82 -29.14 -0.67
N GLY A 488 -35.14 -29.30 0.48
CA GLY A 488 -34.55 -28.24 1.28
C GLY A 488 -33.03 -28.40 1.40
N ASN A 489 -32.50 -28.09 2.58
CA ASN A 489 -31.08 -28.23 2.92
C ASN A 489 -30.73 -29.67 3.31
N ILE A 490 -29.47 -30.05 3.16
CA ILE A 490 -28.90 -31.24 3.79
C ILE A 490 -27.83 -30.79 4.77
N ASN A 491 -27.98 -31.15 6.04
CA ASN A 491 -27.05 -30.81 7.12
C ASN A 491 -26.30 -32.07 7.54
N LEU A 492 -24.97 -32.08 7.39
CA LEU A 492 -24.08 -33.10 7.94
C LEU A 492 -23.58 -32.61 9.29
N ASP A 493 -24.26 -32.98 10.37
CA ASP A 493 -24.13 -32.36 11.68
C ASP A 493 -23.30 -33.16 12.69
N ALA A 494 -22.75 -32.45 13.67
CA ALA A 494 -21.99 -33.05 14.75
C ALA A 494 -22.85 -34.02 15.59
N PRO A 495 -22.26 -35.06 16.20
CA PRO A 495 -20.85 -35.47 16.12
C PRO A 495 -20.52 -36.44 14.96
N LEU A 496 -20.98 -36.18 13.73
CA LEU A 496 -20.57 -36.95 12.55
C LEU A 496 -19.11 -36.63 12.17
N ASN A 497 -18.23 -37.64 12.17
CA ASN A 497 -16.85 -37.50 11.69
C ASN A 497 -16.67 -37.99 10.25
N THR A 498 -17.36 -39.07 9.90
CA THR A 498 -17.30 -39.71 8.58
C THR A 498 -18.70 -39.97 8.04
N PHE A 499 -19.00 -39.44 6.85
CA PHE A 499 -20.19 -39.82 6.11
C PHE A 499 -19.90 -41.02 5.20
N ASN A 500 -20.82 -42.00 5.22
CA ASN A 500 -20.78 -43.23 4.44
C ASN A 500 -19.46 -44.00 4.60
N PRO A 501 -19.14 -44.49 5.81
CA PRO A 501 -17.87 -45.18 6.08
C PRO A 501 -17.69 -46.45 5.25
N GLY A 502 -18.78 -47.09 4.80
CA GLY A 502 -18.74 -48.23 3.90
C GLY A 502 -18.29 -47.90 2.47
N GLY A 503 -18.21 -46.61 2.10
CA GLY A 503 -17.81 -46.21 0.75
C GLY A 503 -18.81 -46.62 -0.34
N ASN A 504 -20.07 -46.85 0.04
CA ASN A 504 -21.13 -47.23 -0.90
C ASN A 504 -21.37 -46.11 -1.92
N SER A 505 -21.90 -46.46 -3.09
CA SER A 505 -22.21 -45.44 -4.11
C SER A 505 -23.46 -44.67 -3.70
N ILE A 506 -23.26 -43.49 -3.11
CA ILE A 506 -24.32 -42.61 -2.60
C ILE A 506 -24.12 -41.19 -3.15
N ALA A 507 -25.19 -40.57 -3.63
CA ALA A 507 -25.22 -39.14 -3.94
C ALA A 507 -26.17 -38.38 -3.00
N LEU A 508 -25.73 -37.21 -2.55
CA LEU A 508 -26.52 -36.23 -1.82
C LEU A 508 -26.84 -35.06 -2.76
N ILE A 509 -28.13 -34.81 -2.98
CA ILE A 509 -28.63 -33.74 -3.84
C ILE A 509 -29.52 -32.83 -2.99
N ALA A 510 -29.12 -31.56 -2.80
CA ALA A 510 -29.91 -30.60 -2.04
C ALA A 510 -30.46 -29.49 -2.97
N ALA A 511 -31.76 -29.22 -2.89
CA ALA A 511 -32.33 -28.06 -3.56
C ALA A 511 -31.91 -26.74 -2.92
N GLY A 512 -31.67 -26.75 -1.60
CA GLY A 512 -31.04 -25.67 -0.86
C GLY A 512 -29.52 -25.84 -0.78
N THR A 513 -28.98 -25.68 0.41
CA THR A 513 -27.54 -25.76 0.71
C THR A 513 -27.19 -27.12 1.32
N ILE A 514 -26.02 -27.66 0.98
CA ILE A 514 -25.39 -28.71 1.79
C ILE A 514 -24.51 -28.04 2.84
N ASN A 515 -24.87 -28.17 4.11
CA ASN A 515 -24.11 -27.66 5.24
C ASN A 515 -23.28 -28.79 5.85
N ILE A 516 -21.97 -28.60 5.93
CA ILE A 516 -21.03 -29.58 6.47
C ILE A 516 -20.48 -29.02 7.77
N ASN A 517 -20.79 -29.66 8.88
CA ASN A 517 -20.19 -29.32 10.16
C ASN A 517 -18.68 -29.57 10.11
N SER A 518 -17.91 -28.72 10.78
CA SER A 518 -16.46 -28.83 10.89
C SER A 518 -15.99 -30.17 11.45
N SER A 519 -16.85 -30.90 12.17
CA SER A 519 -16.55 -32.23 12.67
C SER A 519 -16.38 -33.29 11.59
N VAL A 520 -17.02 -33.10 10.44
CA VAL A 520 -16.93 -34.02 9.32
C VAL A 520 -15.58 -33.81 8.64
N GLN A 521 -14.76 -34.86 8.62
CA GLN A 521 -13.42 -34.86 8.00
C GLN A 521 -13.33 -35.81 6.80
N LEU A 522 -14.28 -36.74 6.65
CA LEU A 522 -14.35 -37.64 5.52
C LEU A 522 -15.79 -37.80 5.02
N ILE A 523 -15.98 -37.60 3.71
CA ILE A 523 -17.25 -37.86 3.02
C ILE A 523 -16.97 -38.83 1.89
N ASN A 524 -17.59 -40.02 1.93
CA ASN A 524 -17.61 -40.91 0.78
C ASN A 524 -18.93 -40.70 0.03
N GLY A 525 -18.91 -40.06 -1.13
CA GLY A 525 -20.12 -39.82 -1.90
C GLY A 525 -20.03 -38.65 -2.88
N VAL A 526 -21.07 -38.50 -3.68
CA VAL A 526 -21.22 -37.40 -4.64
C VAL A 526 -22.11 -36.31 -4.03
N LEU A 527 -21.61 -35.10 -3.93
CA LEU A 527 -22.35 -33.94 -3.40
C LEU A 527 -22.79 -33.03 -4.55
N ILE A 528 -24.08 -32.70 -4.60
CA ILE A 528 -24.64 -31.81 -5.62
C ILE A 528 -25.58 -30.81 -4.96
N ALA A 529 -25.25 -29.52 -5.03
CA ALA A 529 -26.11 -28.45 -4.55
C ALA A 529 -25.79 -27.14 -5.28
N SER A 530 -26.63 -26.11 -5.12
CA SER A 530 -26.27 -24.77 -5.60
C SER A 530 -25.11 -24.19 -4.77
N GLN A 531 -25.19 -24.36 -3.46
CA GLN A 531 -24.23 -23.92 -2.49
C GLN A 531 -23.84 -25.06 -1.53
N VAL A 532 -22.58 -25.09 -1.16
CA VAL A 532 -22.06 -25.98 -0.12
C VAL A 532 -21.31 -25.13 0.90
N ASN A 533 -21.62 -25.32 2.17
CA ASN A 533 -20.92 -24.67 3.26
C ASN A 533 -20.02 -25.71 3.93
N LEU A 534 -18.70 -25.62 3.70
CA LEU A 534 -17.75 -26.65 4.14
C LEU A 534 -17.50 -26.62 5.66
N SER A 535 -17.85 -25.53 6.34
CA SER A 535 -17.78 -25.38 7.80
C SER A 535 -19.00 -24.56 8.25
N SER A 536 -20.07 -25.25 8.61
CA SER A 536 -21.36 -24.61 8.92
C SER A 536 -21.45 -24.00 10.32
N ASP A 537 -20.64 -24.50 11.25
CA ASP A 537 -20.63 -24.15 12.68
C ASP A 537 -19.60 -23.08 13.04
N VAL A 538 -18.47 -23.02 12.33
CA VAL A 538 -17.37 -22.10 12.63
C VAL A 538 -16.79 -21.50 11.35
N ASN A 539 -16.18 -20.30 11.45
CA ASN A 539 -15.55 -19.62 10.32
C ASN A 539 -14.29 -18.84 10.77
N PRO A 540 -13.07 -19.31 10.46
CA PRO A 540 -12.72 -20.58 9.81
C PRO A 540 -12.69 -21.77 10.80
N SER A 541 -12.75 -23.01 10.29
CA SER A 541 -12.41 -24.23 11.03
C SER A 541 -10.96 -24.63 10.81
N THR A 542 -10.30 -25.24 11.79
CA THR A 542 -8.95 -25.82 11.61
C THR A 542 -8.93 -27.27 11.12
N ARG A 543 -10.11 -27.88 10.92
CA ARG A 543 -10.26 -29.29 10.57
C ARG A 543 -10.35 -29.48 9.06
N GLU A 544 -9.59 -30.42 8.55
CA GLU A 544 -9.51 -30.78 7.13
C GLU A 544 -10.76 -31.53 6.63
N LEU A 545 -11.01 -31.49 5.32
CA LEU A 545 -12.06 -32.29 4.67
C LEU A 545 -11.51 -33.10 3.50
N LYS A 546 -11.73 -34.41 3.52
CA LYS A 546 -11.57 -35.29 2.36
C LYS A 546 -12.92 -35.68 1.80
N ILE A 547 -13.09 -35.59 0.48
CA ILE A 547 -14.25 -36.10 -0.24
C ILE A 547 -13.79 -37.19 -1.20
N ASN A 548 -14.18 -38.43 -0.92
CA ASN A 548 -14.03 -39.57 -1.82
C ASN A 548 -15.29 -39.70 -2.68
N GLY A 549 -15.27 -39.11 -3.87
CA GLY A 549 -16.43 -39.02 -4.75
C GLY A 549 -16.33 -37.81 -5.65
N ASN A 550 -17.26 -36.86 -5.54
CA ASN A 550 -17.18 -35.60 -6.28
C ASN A 550 -17.99 -34.50 -5.59
N LEU A 551 -17.65 -33.25 -5.88
CA LEU A 551 -18.30 -32.06 -5.37
C LEU A 551 -18.75 -31.18 -6.54
N ILE A 552 -20.05 -30.98 -6.67
CA ILE A 552 -20.66 -30.19 -7.74
C ILE A 552 -21.44 -29.05 -7.13
N THR A 553 -21.02 -27.81 -7.43
CA THR A 553 -21.69 -26.59 -7.00
C THR A 553 -21.92 -25.62 -8.15
N THR A 554 -22.91 -24.74 -8.01
CA THR A 554 -23.06 -23.59 -8.92
C THR A 554 -22.35 -22.35 -8.41
N ASN A 555 -22.27 -22.21 -7.09
CA ASN A 555 -21.55 -21.12 -6.45
C ASN A 555 -20.08 -21.49 -6.26
N ASP A 556 -19.21 -20.49 -6.40
CA ASP A 556 -17.77 -20.67 -6.32
C ASP A 556 -17.31 -21.03 -4.88
N LEU A 557 -16.35 -21.95 -4.80
CA LEU A 557 -15.66 -22.39 -3.58
C LEU A 557 -14.14 -22.14 -3.68
N ASP A 558 -13.71 -20.88 -3.60
CA ASP A 558 -12.27 -20.50 -3.50
C ASP A 558 -11.96 -19.85 -2.15
N SER A 559 -10.69 -19.58 -1.85
CA SER A 559 -10.33 -18.74 -0.70
C SER A 559 -11.03 -17.36 -0.80
N PRO A 560 -11.61 -16.83 0.30
CA PRO A 560 -11.67 -17.36 1.68
C PRO A 560 -12.91 -18.26 1.96
N LEU A 561 -13.76 -18.51 0.96
CA LEU A 561 -15.03 -19.25 1.07
C LEU A 561 -14.86 -20.75 1.39
N LEU A 562 -13.64 -21.29 1.33
CA LEU A 562 -13.37 -22.64 1.85
C LEU A 562 -13.67 -22.78 3.34
N LYS A 563 -13.53 -21.69 4.12
CA LYS A 563 -13.80 -21.63 5.57
C LYS A 563 -13.11 -22.72 6.41
N ARG A 564 -12.04 -23.33 5.90
CA ARG A 564 -11.23 -24.34 6.58
C ARG A 564 -9.77 -23.94 6.47
N ASP A 565 -9.18 -23.45 7.54
CA ASP A 565 -7.80 -22.95 7.62
C ASP A 565 -6.94 -23.87 8.49
N ARG A 566 -5.99 -24.58 7.88
CA ARG A 566 -5.29 -25.66 8.57
C ARG A 566 -4.19 -25.13 9.48
N THR A 567 -4.04 -25.77 10.63
CA THR A 567 -2.83 -25.64 11.46
C THR A 567 -1.57 -26.09 10.70
N ILE A 568 -1.70 -27.08 9.82
CA ILE A 568 -0.63 -27.52 8.90
C ILE A 568 -0.98 -27.01 7.49
N TRP A 569 -0.54 -25.79 7.17
CA TRP A 569 -0.79 -25.11 5.89
C TRP A 569 -0.18 -25.83 4.68
N GLN A 570 0.81 -26.71 4.89
CA GLN A 570 1.48 -27.50 3.85
C GLN A 570 0.59 -28.59 3.23
N ARG A 571 -0.56 -28.89 3.84
CA ARG A 571 -1.54 -29.86 3.34
C ARG A 571 -2.80 -29.11 2.87
N PRO A 572 -3.55 -29.60 1.87
CA PRO A 572 -4.75 -28.91 1.42
C PRO A 572 -5.85 -28.96 2.48
N SER A 573 -6.63 -27.88 2.60
CA SER A 573 -7.82 -27.77 3.46
C SER A 573 -8.97 -28.65 2.97
N LEU A 574 -9.09 -28.78 1.64
CA LEU A 574 -10.05 -29.65 0.97
C LEU A 574 -9.31 -30.55 -0.03
N PHE A 575 -9.49 -31.86 0.11
CA PHE A 575 -8.96 -32.84 -0.83
C PHE A 575 -10.09 -33.66 -1.45
N VAL A 576 -10.26 -33.57 -2.77
CA VAL A 576 -11.31 -34.31 -3.49
C VAL A 576 -10.68 -35.41 -4.35
N VAL A 577 -10.99 -36.65 -4.00
CA VAL A 577 -10.58 -37.86 -4.72
C VAL A 577 -11.72 -38.29 -5.61
N PHE A 578 -11.52 -38.23 -6.94
CA PHE A 578 -12.55 -38.68 -7.87
C PHE A 578 -12.70 -40.19 -7.85
N ASN A 579 -13.89 -40.66 -7.46
CA ASN A 579 -14.23 -42.08 -7.50
C ASN A 579 -15.15 -42.39 -8.69
N PRO A 580 -14.62 -42.91 -9.82
CA PRO A 580 -15.43 -43.17 -11.02
C PRO A 580 -16.48 -44.27 -10.80
N ASN A 581 -16.22 -45.25 -9.94
CA ASN A 581 -17.15 -46.34 -9.69
C ASN A 581 -18.46 -45.82 -9.08
N MET A 582 -18.38 -44.82 -8.19
CA MET A 582 -19.58 -44.18 -7.63
C MET A 582 -20.43 -43.53 -8.73
N TYR A 583 -19.80 -42.85 -9.70
CA TYR A 583 -20.52 -42.25 -10.83
C TYR A 583 -21.18 -43.28 -11.72
N VAL A 584 -20.45 -44.35 -12.08
CA VAL A 584 -20.98 -45.40 -12.95
C VAL A 584 -22.18 -46.08 -12.30
N ASN A 585 -22.08 -46.42 -11.02
CA ASN A 585 -23.17 -47.04 -10.26
C ASN A 585 -24.41 -46.14 -10.13
N LEU A 586 -24.22 -44.82 -10.07
CA LEU A 586 -25.30 -43.84 -9.94
C LEU A 586 -25.78 -43.26 -11.28
N MET A 587 -25.16 -43.64 -12.39
CA MET A 587 -25.36 -43.00 -13.70
C MET A 587 -26.83 -43.01 -14.13
N THR A 588 -27.54 -44.11 -13.91
CA THR A 588 -28.97 -44.25 -14.27
C THR A 588 -29.88 -43.35 -13.43
N HIS A 589 -29.47 -43.02 -12.20
CA HIS A 589 -30.21 -42.16 -11.29
C HIS A 589 -29.90 -40.67 -11.50
N LEU A 590 -28.65 -40.34 -11.87
CA LEU A 590 -28.18 -38.96 -12.06
C LEU A 590 -28.36 -38.43 -13.50
N SER A 591 -28.59 -39.31 -14.48
CA SER A 591 -28.76 -38.92 -15.89
C SER A 591 -30.20 -38.59 -16.26
N THR A 592 -30.39 -37.67 -17.20
CA THR A 592 -31.62 -37.55 -17.97
C THR A 592 -31.58 -38.48 -19.19
N ILE A 593 -32.72 -39.04 -19.55
CA ILE A 593 -32.90 -39.91 -20.71
C ILE A 593 -33.91 -39.23 -21.63
N ILE A 594 -33.50 -39.02 -22.89
CA ILE A 594 -34.37 -38.61 -23.99
C ILE A 594 -34.89 -39.90 -24.64
N GLN A 595 -36.20 -40.08 -24.67
CA GLN A 595 -36.85 -41.20 -25.36
C GLN A 595 -37.49 -40.68 -26.63
N GLU A 596 -37.03 -41.16 -27.78
CA GLU A 596 -37.64 -40.88 -29.07
C GLU A 596 -38.49 -42.07 -29.48
N GLY A 597 -39.80 -41.85 -29.60
CA GLY A 597 -40.73 -42.82 -30.14
C GLY A 597 -40.87 -42.64 -31.65
N ARG A 598 -40.73 -43.73 -32.41
CA ARG A 598 -41.18 -43.79 -33.81
C ARG A 598 -42.34 -44.77 -33.92
N GLN A 599 -43.38 -44.36 -34.62
CA GLN A 599 -44.46 -45.25 -35.01
C GLN A 599 -43.90 -46.32 -35.96
N LEU A 600 -44.14 -47.59 -35.65
CA LEU A 600 -43.70 -48.74 -36.45
C LEU A 600 -44.70 -49.10 -37.58
N GLN A 601 -45.60 -48.17 -37.94
CA GLN A 601 -46.55 -48.32 -39.04
C GLN A 601 -46.41 -47.18 -40.03
#